data_AF-A0A957BZP4-F1
#
_entry.id   AF-A0A957BZP4-F1
#
_cell.length_a   1.000
_cell.length_b   1.000
_cell.length_c   1.000
_cell.angle_alpha   90.00
_cell.angle_beta   90.00
_cell.angle_gamma   90.00
#
_symmetry.space_group_name_H-M   'P 1'
#
loop_
_entity.id
_entity.type
_entity.pdbx_description
1 polymer ?
#
loop_
_entity_poly.entity_id
_entity_poly.type
_entity_poly.pdbx_seq_one_letter_code
_entity_poly.pdbx_strand_id
1 'polypeptide(L)'
;APTTVAPTTAPPTTVPPTTVPPTTVPPTSVSSGNLRVTVRSAGTDNNQQSQFHFRVVNQGTQPQSGISVRIYFMRDNSLGGDMYVLEKYWDQSGVATISGPTRVTNDVFYFTVSFNGTLAASSSWEYQGALHLSNWDQSFSSANDFWRSGGLGDSFAPTTTIPVFQNGNLVWGSTP
;
A
#
# COMPACT_ATOMS: atom_id res chain seq x y z
N ALA A 1 -1.35 -7.80 -82.20
CA ALA A 1 -1.12 -8.63 -81.00
C ALA A 1 -1.14 -7.72 -79.78
N PRO A 2 -1.93 -8.00 -78.73
CA PRO A 2 -1.91 -7.20 -77.50
C PRO A 2 -0.88 -7.77 -76.51
N THR A 3 -0.09 -6.91 -75.88
CA THR A 3 0.85 -7.23 -74.81
C THR A 3 0.15 -7.10 -73.46
N THR A 4 -0.01 -8.21 -72.75
CA THR A 4 -0.53 -8.25 -71.38
C THR A 4 0.61 -7.93 -70.40
N VAL A 5 0.44 -6.90 -69.57
CA VAL A 5 1.39 -6.57 -68.49
C VAL A 5 0.90 -7.24 -67.20
N ALA A 6 1.74 -8.05 -66.57
CA ALA A 6 1.41 -8.73 -65.31
C ALA A 6 1.44 -7.74 -64.12
N PRO A 7 0.53 -7.86 -63.14
CA PRO A 7 0.55 -7.01 -61.96
C PRO A 7 1.61 -7.49 -60.96
N THR A 8 2.47 -6.58 -60.52
CA THR A 8 3.45 -6.80 -59.44
C THR A 8 2.79 -6.53 -58.09
N THR A 9 2.66 -7.55 -57.24
CA THR A 9 2.24 -7.39 -55.84
C THR A 9 3.45 -7.04 -54.97
N ALA A 10 3.36 -5.92 -54.23
CA ALA A 10 4.35 -5.54 -53.23
C ALA A 10 4.15 -6.37 -51.94
N PRO A 11 5.22 -6.78 -51.25
CA PRO A 11 5.13 -7.53 -50.00
C PRO A 11 4.56 -6.67 -48.85
N PRO A 12 3.82 -7.26 -47.91
CA PRO A 12 3.22 -6.52 -46.80
C PRO A 12 4.31 -6.00 -45.84
N THR A 13 4.25 -4.71 -45.53
CA THR A 13 5.13 -4.08 -44.53
C THR A 13 4.57 -4.35 -43.13
N THR A 14 5.19 -5.25 -42.38
CA THR A 14 4.88 -5.46 -40.95
C THR A 14 5.50 -4.33 -40.13
N VAL A 15 4.66 -3.45 -39.56
CA VAL A 15 5.10 -2.44 -38.59
C VAL A 15 5.33 -3.13 -37.25
N PRO A 16 6.52 -3.00 -36.63
CA PRO A 16 6.77 -3.59 -35.32
C PRO A 16 5.85 -2.95 -34.26
N PRO A 17 5.34 -3.73 -33.29
CA PRO A 17 4.50 -3.20 -32.23
C PRO A 17 5.28 -2.16 -31.41
N THR A 18 4.73 -0.96 -31.30
CA THR A 18 5.26 0.09 -30.45
C THR A 18 4.87 -0.22 -29.01
N THR A 19 5.82 -0.67 -28.19
CA THR A 19 5.63 -0.80 -26.74
C THR A 19 5.68 0.59 -26.11
N VAL A 20 4.54 1.08 -25.62
CA VAL A 20 4.51 2.29 -24.80
C VAL A 20 5.18 1.95 -23.46
N PRO A 21 6.21 2.69 -23.02
CA PRO A 21 6.81 2.46 -21.71
C PRO A 21 5.75 2.69 -20.62
N PRO A 22 5.71 1.85 -19.56
CA PRO A 22 4.74 2.03 -18.48
C PRO A 22 4.91 3.40 -17.85
N THR A 23 3.83 4.18 -17.84
CA THR A 23 3.79 5.47 -17.15
C THR A 23 3.71 5.20 -15.65
N THR A 24 4.85 5.26 -14.96
CA THR A 24 4.88 5.29 -13.50
C THR A 24 4.33 6.63 -13.05
N VAL A 25 3.12 6.65 -12.46
CA VAL A 25 2.60 7.83 -11.77
C VAL A 25 3.56 8.16 -10.62
N PRO A 26 4.07 9.39 -10.51
CA PRO A 26 4.94 9.76 -9.40
C PRO A 26 4.22 9.58 -8.06
N PRO A 27 4.92 9.13 -7.01
CA PRO A 27 4.33 8.99 -5.68
C PRO A 27 3.77 10.34 -5.22
N THR A 28 2.50 10.37 -4.79
CA THR A 28 1.90 11.57 -4.22
C THR A 28 2.27 11.63 -2.74
N SER A 29 2.94 12.69 -2.30
CA SER A 29 3.37 12.86 -0.90
C SER A 29 2.77 14.12 -0.27
N VAL A 30 2.31 14.02 0.98
CA VAL A 30 1.81 15.15 1.78
C VAL A 30 2.27 15.01 3.23
N SER A 31 2.55 16.14 3.90
CA SER A 31 3.00 16.15 5.30
C SER A 31 2.42 17.31 6.13
N SER A 32 1.47 18.08 5.59
CA SER A 32 0.95 19.30 6.23
C SER A 32 -0.41 19.12 6.93
N GLY A 33 -0.84 17.88 7.20
CA GLY A 33 -2.13 17.59 7.82
C GLY A 33 -2.15 17.64 9.36
N ASN A 34 -3.37 17.58 9.92
CA ASN A 34 -3.60 17.39 11.37
C ASN A 34 -3.40 15.94 11.82
N LEU A 35 -3.14 15.02 10.89
CA LEU A 35 -2.90 13.61 11.17
C LEU A 35 -1.47 13.26 10.79
N ARG A 36 -0.85 12.35 11.55
CA ARG A 36 0.39 11.67 11.19
C ARG A 36 0.36 10.22 11.62
N VAL A 37 1.24 9.40 11.05
CA VAL A 37 1.50 8.03 11.53
C VAL A 37 2.88 7.93 12.15
N THR A 38 2.94 7.29 13.31
CA THR A 38 4.20 6.76 13.85
C THR A 38 4.15 5.24 13.86
N VAL A 39 5.27 4.57 13.60
CA VAL A 39 5.35 3.11 13.51
C VAL A 39 6.53 2.58 14.30
N ARG A 40 6.45 1.32 14.75
CA ARG A 40 7.57 0.56 15.30
C ARG A 40 7.48 -0.92 14.92
N SER A 41 8.60 -1.63 15.07
CA SER A 41 8.65 -3.09 15.04
C SER A 41 7.83 -3.68 16.20
N ALA A 42 7.35 -4.91 16.04
CA ALA A 42 6.59 -5.62 17.08
C ALA A 42 7.14 -7.02 17.40
N GLY A 43 8.42 -7.26 17.10
CA GLY A 43 9.12 -8.49 17.47
C GLY A 43 9.35 -9.41 16.27
N THR A 44 8.31 -10.11 15.81
CA THR A 44 8.49 -11.09 14.72
C THR A 44 8.59 -10.41 13.35
N ASP A 45 9.73 -10.55 12.69
CA ASP A 45 9.95 -10.15 11.30
C ASP A 45 10.79 -11.23 10.63
N ASN A 46 10.13 -12.13 9.90
CA ASN A 46 10.74 -13.31 9.29
C ASN A 46 10.03 -13.69 7.98
N ASN A 47 10.37 -14.84 7.43
CA ASN A 47 9.83 -15.33 6.16
C ASN A 47 8.40 -15.88 6.24
N GLN A 48 7.69 -15.72 7.35
CA GLN A 48 6.28 -16.10 7.49
C GLN A 48 5.39 -14.92 7.85
N GLN A 49 5.93 -13.90 8.52
CA GLN A 49 5.19 -12.72 8.92
C GLN A 49 6.10 -11.53 9.22
N SER A 50 5.51 -10.34 9.16
CA SER A 50 6.13 -9.11 9.68
C SER A 50 5.14 -8.39 10.58
N GLN A 51 5.47 -8.33 11.88
CA GLN A 51 4.66 -7.68 12.90
C GLN A 51 5.08 -6.22 13.08
N PHE A 52 4.08 -5.34 13.16
CA PHE A 52 4.29 -3.91 13.34
C PHE A 52 3.15 -3.29 14.13
N HIS A 53 3.48 -2.24 14.87
CA HIS A 53 2.47 -1.39 15.51
C HIS A 53 2.54 -0.01 14.89
N PHE A 54 1.39 0.58 14.62
CA PHE A 54 1.33 1.98 14.22
C PHE A 54 0.35 2.76 15.10
N ARG A 55 0.58 4.07 15.19
CA ARG A 55 -0.33 5.02 15.80
C ARG A 55 -0.76 6.03 14.77
N VAL A 56 -2.06 6.24 14.65
CA VAL A 56 -2.60 7.44 14.04
C VAL A 56 -2.65 8.51 15.11
N VAL A 57 -1.97 9.63 14.88
CA VAL A 57 -1.88 10.73 15.83
C VAL A 57 -2.60 11.95 15.26
N ASN A 58 -3.57 12.47 16.02
CA ASN A 58 -4.14 13.79 15.76
C ASN A 58 -3.27 14.84 16.45
N GLN A 59 -2.53 15.59 15.65
CA GLN A 59 -1.68 16.70 16.09
C GLN A 59 -2.38 18.06 16.00
N GLY A 60 -3.63 18.08 15.54
CA GLY A 60 -4.46 19.28 15.51
C GLY A 60 -5.15 19.56 16.83
N THR A 61 -5.83 20.70 16.88
CA THR A 61 -6.59 21.20 18.04
C THR A 61 -8.06 20.81 18.01
N GLN A 62 -8.52 20.13 16.96
CA GLN A 62 -9.91 19.71 16.78
C GLN A 62 -10.00 18.20 16.58
N PRO A 63 -11.08 17.55 17.05
CA PRO A 63 -11.32 16.14 16.77
C PRO A 63 -11.37 15.85 15.26
N GLN A 64 -10.87 14.68 14.85
CA GLN A 64 -10.81 14.25 13.45
C GLN A 64 -11.60 12.94 13.27
N SER A 65 -12.36 12.84 12.18
CA SER A 65 -13.12 11.63 11.80
C SER A 65 -12.88 11.29 10.33
N GLY A 66 -13.45 10.16 9.87
CA GLY A 66 -13.29 9.68 8.49
C GLY A 66 -11.86 9.22 8.18
N ILE A 67 -11.18 8.67 9.19
CA ILE A 67 -9.75 8.36 9.13
C ILE A 67 -9.55 6.95 8.60
N SER A 68 -8.63 6.79 7.66
CA SER A 68 -8.12 5.48 7.24
C SER A 68 -6.63 5.50 7.00
N VAL A 69 -6.00 4.34 7.10
CA VAL A 69 -4.58 4.12 6.83
C VAL A 69 -4.46 3.05 5.75
N ARG A 70 -3.48 3.17 4.85
CA ARG A 70 -3.17 2.12 3.88
C ARG A 70 -1.82 1.48 4.14
N ILE A 71 -1.78 0.15 4.11
CA ILE A 71 -0.56 -0.65 4.22
C ILE A 71 -0.25 -1.19 2.82
N TYR A 72 0.66 -0.54 2.11
CA TYR A 72 1.06 -0.92 0.75
C TYR A 72 2.16 -1.96 0.78
N PHE A 73 1.95 -3.07 0.09
CA PHE A 73 2.86 -4.20 0.01
C PHE A 73 3.07 -4.61 -1.45
N MET A 74 4.17 -5.33 -1.70
CA MET A 74 4.46 -5.92 -3.00
C MET A 74 4.27 -7.43 -2.92
N ARG A 75 3.68 -8.03 -3.96
CA ARG A 75 3.50 -9.48 -3.99
C ARG A 75 4.84 -10.20 -4.20
N ASP A 76 5.05 -11.26 -3.44
CA ASP A 76 6.23 -12.12 -3.51
C ASP A 76 6.02 -13.19 -4.57
N ASN A 77 7.06 -13.55 -5.33
CA ASN A 77 7.09 -14.75 -6.19
C ASN A 77 5.85 -14.98 -7.06
N SER A 78 5.24 -13.90 -7.56
CA SER A 78 3.99 -13.93 -8.32
C SER A 78 2.75 -14.49 -7.59
N LEU A 79 2.77 -14.54 -6.25
CA LEU A 79 1.61 -14.89 -5.42
C LEU A 79 0.43 -13.93 -5.67
N GLY A 80 -0.78 -14.44 -5.48
CA GLY A 80 -1.99 -13.63 -5.54
C GLY A 80 -2.03 -12.63 -4.39
N GLY A 81 -2.49 -11.40 -4.64
CA GLY A 81 -2.63 -10.41 -3.57
C GLY A 81 -3.63 -10.85 -2.49
N ASP A 82 -4.63 -11.66 -2.87
CA ASP A 82 -5.62 -12.31 -2.00
C ASP A 82 -5.03 -13.37 -1.06
N MET A 83 -3.78 -13.80 -1.29
CA MET A 83 -3.08 -14.67 -0.36
C MET A 83 -2.55 -13.92 0.86
N TYR A 84 -2.45 -12.59 0.82
CA TYR A 84 -1.98 -11.80 1.95
C TYR A 84 -3.11 -11.55 2.93
N VAL A 85 -2.75 -11.50 4.21
CA VAL A 85 -3.65 -11.17 5.32
C VAL A 85 -2.97 -10.10 6.15
N LEU A 86 -3.68 -8.98 6.36
CA LEU A 86 -3.36 -8.05 7.42
C LEU A 86 -4.15 -8.46 8.67
N GLU A 87 -3.47 -9.14 9.58
CA GLU A 87 -4.06 -9.65 10.81
C GLU A 87 -4.13 -8.53 11.86
N LYS A 88 -5.24 -8.46 12.59
CA LYS A 88 -5.44 -7.51 13.70
C LYS A 88 -5.29 -8.22 15.03
N TYR A 89 -4.27 -7.86 15.79
CA TYR A 89 -4.10 -8.36 17.16
C TYR A 89 -4.81 -7.48 18.16
N TRP A 90 -4.73 -6.16 17.99
CA TRP A 90 -5.37 -5.21 18.88
C TRP A 90 -5.59 -3.85 18.20
N ASP A 91 -6.65 -3.16 18.61
CA ASP A 91 -7.00 -1.82 18.14
C ASP A 91 -7.54 -1.00 19.31
N GLN A 92 -6.83 0.09 19.63
CA GLN A 92 -7.19 1.00 20.72
C GLN A 92 -8.51 1.74 20.47
N SER A 93 -8.88 1.97 19.21
CA SER A 93 -10.13 2.68 18.87
C SER A 93 -11.37 1.83 19.15
N GLY A 94 -11.23 0.50 19.16
CA GLY A 94 -12.33 -0.46 19.27
C GLY A 94 -13.23 -0.56 18.04
N VAL A 95 -12.94 0.19 16.97
CA VAL A 95 -13.82 0.35 15.79
C VAL A 95 -13.06 0.18 14.45
N ALA A 96 -11.79 -0.22 14.48
CA ALA A 96 -11.00 -0.41 13.28
C ALA A 96 -11.48 -1.63 12.47
N THR A 97 -11.68 -1.42 11.18
CA THR A 97 -12.05 -2.44 10.19
C THR A 97 -10.98 -2.54 9.11
N ILE A 98 -10.82 -3.72 8.51
CA ILE A 98 -9.78 -4.01 7.52
C ILE A 98 -10.45 -4.46 6.22
N SER A 99 -10.06 -3.88 5.10
CA SER A 99 -10.52 -4.32 3.77
C SER A 99 -9.82 -5.62 3.34
N GLY A 100 -10.30 -6.26 2.28
CA GLY A 100 -9.43 -7.15 1.50
C GLY A 100 -8.29 -6.38 0.81
N PRO A 101 -7.28 -7.08 0.28
CA PRO A 101 -6.20 -6.45 -0.48
C PRO A 101 -6.74 -5.84 -1.77
N THR A 102 -6.43 -4.56 -2.00
CA THR A 102 -6.81 -3.82 -3.21
C THR A 102 -5.59 -3.68 -4.11
N ARG A 103 -5.76 -4.02 -5.39
CA ARG A 103 -4.69 -3.94 -6.41
C ARG A 103 -4.46 -2.50 -6.86
N VAL A 104 -3.21 -2.05 -6.88
CA VAL A 104 -2.77 -0.76 -7.44
C VAL A 104 -2.17 -0.97 -8.82
N THR A 105 -1.17 -1.85 -8.89
CA THR A 105 -0.48 -2.24 -10.13
C THR A 105 -0.46 -3.76 -10.23
N ASN A 106 0.35 -4.33 -11.13
CA ASN A 106 0.46 -5.78 -11.19
C ASN A 106 1.03 -6.40 -9.91
N ASP A 107 1.94 -5.68 -9.26
CA ASP A 107 2.71 -6.20 -8.13
C ASP A 107 2.45 -5.46 -6.83
N VAL A 108 1.85 -4.26 -6.86
CA VAL A 108 1.56 -3.45 -5.67
C VAL A 108 0.10 -3.57 -5.27
N PHE A 109 -0.13 -3.86 -3.99
CA PHE A 109 -1.44 -3.96 -3.36
C PHE A 109 -1.47 -3.15 -2.05
N TYR A 110 -2.66 -2.93 -1.50
CA TYR A 110 -2.79 -2.40 -0.15
C TYR A 110 -3.97 -2.98 0.62
N PHE A 111 -3.84 -3.01 1.94
CA PHE A 111 -4.96 -3.10 2.87
C PHE A 111 -5.37 -1.70 3.33
N THR A 112 -6.67 -1.48 3.56
CA THR A 112 -7.16 -0.27 4.22
C THR A 112 -7.61 -0.60 5.63
N VAL A 113 -7.03 0.07 6.63
CA VAL A 113 -7.51 0.08 8.02
C VAL A 113 -8.37 1.33 8.20
N SER A 114 -9.67 1.16 8.37
CA SER A 114 -10.63 2.27 8.53
C SER A 114 -11.05 2.41 9.99
N PHE A 115 -10.93 3.62 10.54
CA PHE A 115 -11.31 3.96 11.90
C PHE A 115 -12.65 4.72 11.88
N ASN A 116 -13.75 4.03 12.19
CA ASN A 116 -15.11 4.58 12.11
C ASN A 116 -15.51 5.45 13.33
N GLY A 117 -14.53 5.92 14.10
CA GLY A 117 -14.72 6.77 15.27
C GLY A 117 -14.25 8.21 15.05
N THR A 118 -14.23 8.97 16.15
CA THR A 118 -13.66 10.33 16.19
C THR A 118 -12.43 10.35 17.08
N LEU A 119 -11.28 10.71 16.52
CA LEU A 119 -10.02 10.84 17.23
C LEU A 119 -9.94 12.24 17.85
N ALA A 120 -9.92 12.31 19.18
CA ALA A 120 -9.82 13.57 19.91
C ALA A 120 -8.56 14.37 19.52
N ALA A 121 -8.61 15.69 19.76
CA ALA A 121 -7.44 16.56 19.60
C ALA A 121 -6.25 16.07 20.44
N SER A 122 -5.03 16.26 19.94
CA SER A 122 -3.79 15.89 20.63
C SER A 122 -3.73 14.44 21.14
N SER A 123 -4.47 13.53 20.49
CA SER A 123 -4.62 12.13 20.92
C SER A 123 -4.15 11.16 19.82
N SER A 124 -4.03 9.88 20.17
CA SER A 124 -3.70 8.84 19.20
C SER A 124 -4.50 7.56 19.41
N TRP A 125 -4.68 6.80 18.34
CA TRP A 125 -5.06 5.39 18.41
C TRP A 125 -3.91 4.52 17.93
N GLU A 126 -3.59 3.51 18.73
CA GLU A 126 -2.67 2.44 18.34
C GLU A 126 -3.41 1.27 17.71
N TYR A 127 -2.80 0.74 16.64
CA TYR A 127 -3.18 -0.49 15.97
C TYR A 127 -1.99 -1.45 16.02
N GLN A 128 -2.25 -2.72 16.32
CA GLN A 128 -1.26 -3.79 16.40
C GLN A 128 -1.66 -4.92 15.45
N GLY A 129 -0.72 -5.37 14.64
CA GLY A 129 -0.99 -6.44 13.70
C GLY A 129 0.25 -6.99 13.01
N ALA A 130 -0.01 -7.84 12.03
CA ALA A 130 1.01 -8.47 11.21
C ALA A 130 0.54 -8.57 9.76
N LEU A 131 1.47 -8.46 8.83
CA LEU A 131 1.26 -8.90 7.46
C LEU A 131 1.86 -10.30 7.30
N HIS A 132 1.10 -11.23 6.71
CA HIS A 132 1.54 -12.59 6.42
C HIS A 132 0.74 -13.19 5.27
N LEU A 133 1.12 -14.39 4.83
CA LEU A 133 0.31 -15.19 3.91
C LEU A 133 -0.76 -15.98 4.67
N SER A 134 -1.94 -16.16 4.07
CA SER A 134 -3.09 -16.86 4.66
C SER A 134 -2.81 -18.31 5.04
N ASN A 135 -1.84 -18.94 4.37
CA ASN A 135 -1.38 -20.30 4.62
C ASN A 135 -0.10 -20.38 5.47
N TRP A 136 0.43 -19.25 5.98
CA TRP A 136 1.67 -19.17 6.74
C TRP A 136 2.91 -19.74 6.02
N ASP A 137 2.88 -19.75 4.68
CA ASP A 137 3.99 -20.24 3.87
C ASP A 137 5.26 -19.39 4.06
N GLN A 138 6.41 -20.03 3.92
CA GLN A 138 7.73 -19.44 4.14
C GLN A 138 8.24 -18.57 2.97
N SER A 139 7.43 -18.38 1.93
CA SER A 139 7.72 -17.50 0.80
C SER A 139 7.35 -16.03 1.03
N PHE A 140 6.77 -15.70 2.19
CA PHE A 140 6.49 -14.31 2.57
C PHE A 140 7.79 -13.52 2.74
N SER A 141 7.80 -12.28 2.23
CA SER A 141 8.86 -11.32 2.51
C SER A 141 8.29 -9.91 2.63
N SER A 142 8.56 -9.23 3.74
CA SER A 142 8.23 -7.81 3.90
C SER A 142 9.34 -6.87 3.40
N ALA A 143 10.49 -7.41 2.98
CA ALA A 143 11.71 -6.62 2.75
C ALA A 143 11.58 -5.61 1.60
N ASN A 144 10.71 -5.88 0.64
CA ASN A 144 10.43 -5.05 -0.53
C ASN A 144 9.12 -4.26 -0.39
N ASP A 145 8.45 -4.35 0.74
CA ASP A 145 7.18 -3.66 0.95
C ASP A 145 7.37 -2.17 1.15
N PHE A 146 6.49 -1.39 0.52
CA PHE A 146 6.52 0.07 0.64
C PHE A 146 6.40 0.51 2.10
N TRP A 147 5.45 -0.06 2.86
CA TRP A 147 5.26 0.28 4.27
C TRP A 147 6.54 0.08 5.10
N ARG A 148 7.38 -0.90 4.74
CA ARG A 148 8.64 -1.25 5.41
C ARG A 148 9.81 -0.31 5.05
N SER A 149 9.78 0.29 3.87
CA SER A 149 10.87 1.12 3.32
C SER A 149 11.19 2.39 4.14
N GLY A 150 10.25 2.86 4.96
CA GLY A 150 10.46 3.98 5.90
C GLY A 150 11.25 3.60 7.16
N GLY A 151 11.59 2.32 7.34
CA GLY A 151 12.24 1.77 8.53
C GLY A 151 11.25 1.37 9.63
N LEU A 152 11.64 0.37 10.43
CA LEU A 152 10.94 -0.03 11.66
C LEU A 152 11.99 -0.18 12.76
N GLY A 153 12.11 0.83 13.61
CA GLY A 153 12.86 0.71 14.85
C GLY A 153 11.98 0.19 15.99
N ASP A 154 12.57 -0.06 17.15
CA ASP A 154 11.87 -0.61 18.33
C ASP A 154 11.02 0.43 19.08
N SER A 155 11.14 1.70 18.69
CA SER A 155 10.38 2.82 19.25
C SER A 155 9.51 3.46 18.17
N PHE A 156 8.34 3.98 18.57
CA PHE A 156 7.46 4.70 17.66
C PHE A 156 8.17 5.92 17.07
N ALA A 157 8.35 5.91 15.76
CA ALA A 157 8.91 7.03 15.00
C ALA A 157 7.96 7.42 13.86
N PRO A 158 7.89 8.72 13.47
CA PRO A 158 7.11 9.13 12.32
C PRO A 158 7.51 8.39 11.05
N THR A 159 6.53 8.01 10.23
CA THR A 159 6.77 7.42 8.91
C THR A 159 5.88 8.06 7.86
N THR A 160 6.37 8.19 6.63
CA THR A 160 5.59 8.60 5.46
C THR A 160 5.19 7.43 4.57
N THR A 161 5.65 6.22 4.88
CA THR A 161 5.36 5.02 4.07
C THR A 161 4.11 4.27 4.50
N ILE A 162 3.49 4.71 5.60
CA ILE A 162 2.15 4.32 6.03
C ILE A 162 1.25 5.57 5.93
N PRO A 163 0.63 5.81 4.77
CA PRO A 163 -0.15 7.02 4.56
C PRO A 163 -1.50 7.02 5.29
N VAL A 164 -1.92 8.21 5.70
CA VAL A 164 -3.23 8.49 6.30
C VAL A 164 -4.10 9.22 5.29
N PHE A 165 -5.36 8.79 5.23
CA PHE A 165 -6.41 9.43 4.46
C PHE A 165 -7.50 9.94 5.40
N GLN A 166 -8.05 11.10 5.07
CA GLN A 166 -9.23 11.65 5.72
C GLN A 166 -10.32 11.87 4.67
N ASN A 167 -11.47 11.23 4.86
CA ASN A 167 -12.59 11.24 3.90
C ASN A 167 -12.13 10.88 2.47
N GLY A 168 -11.20 9.94 2.35
CA GLY A 168 -10.64 9.48 1.08
C GLY A 168 -9.49 10.33 0.51
N ASN A 169 -9.20 11.50 1.09
CA ASN A 169 -8.09 12.36 0.65
C ASN A 169 -6.81 12.04 1.42
N LEU A 170 -5.68 11.93 0.72
CA LEU A 170 -4.37 11.76 1.37
C LEU A 170 -4.04 13.01 2.19
N VAL A 171 -3.75 12.85 3.49
CA VAL A 171 -3.43 13.96 4.40
C VAL A 171 -2.08 13.81 5.10
N TRP A 172 -1.50 12.61 5.10
CA TRP A 172 -0.14 12.35 5.57
C TRP A 172 0.51 11.19 4.82
N GLY A 173 1.81 11.29 4.59
CA GLY A 173 2.63 10.24 4.00
C GLY A 173 2.62 10.27 2.48
N SER A 174 2.89 9.12 1.88
CA SER A 174 3.00 8.95 0.44
C SER A 174 2.41 7.64 -0.03
N THR A 175 1.98 7.57 -1.28
CA THR A 175 1.63 6.32 -1.96
C THR A 175 2.76 5.94 -2.91
N PRO A 176 3.03 4.64 -3.13
CA PRO A 176 3.97 4.19 -4.16
C PRO A 176 3.49 4.53 -5.57
#